data_AF-A0A524AHE5-F1
#
_entry.id   AF-A0A524AHE5-F1
#
_cell.length_a   1.000
_cell.length_b   1.000
_cell.length_c   1.000
_cell.angle_alpha   90.00
_cell.angle_beta   90.00
_cell.angle_gamma   90.00
#
_symmetry.space_group_name_H-M   'P 1'
#
loop_
_entity.id
_entity.type
_entity.pdbx_description
1 polymer ?
#
loop_
_entity_poly.entity_id
_entity_poly.type
_entity_poly.pdbx_seq_one_letter_code
_entity_poly.pdbx_strand_id
1 'polypeptide(L)'
;MTVIANTENTQDNSSTHPEPRPGSWKAAFLAGLPHILMGLLIGIGKLLTTATTSSQTMSIIVGVSLMGLVAVVLFFAWRRGWPLWSASWYGYGTWTAMVLISFVISQLELDEDWRYSYALFLGWIGLCIIGYFYLFSKDRLKALLAVAFLFPMLGIMFLEFVPDPIEGWLAIGLGLLTTLTAGAIVRLGDFPIGLRLALGVNLVNGLSLAYVGEYQASDLPPGIHHTPTFSNFTELLTLYLVLAFGLIGGPLLLSRLWKSLNRPS
;
A
#
# COMPACT_ATOMS: atom_id res chain seq x y z
N MET A 1 21.90 -19.26 64.95
CA MET A 1 21.17 -19.69 63.74
C MET A 1 20.58 -18.44 63.11
N THR A 2 21.25 -17.91 62.08
CA THR A 2 20.87 -16.65 61.44
C THR A 2 20.14 -16.99 60.16
N VAL A 3 18.83 -16.77 60.14
CA VAL A 3 17.98 -17.00 58.96
C VAL A 3 18.19 -15.80 58.03
N ILE A 4 18.98 -16.00 56.98
CA ILE A 4 19.12 -15.02 55.89
C ILE A 4 17.90 -15.17 55.00
N ALA A 5 16.97 -14.22 55.10
CA ALA A 5 15.83 -14.15 54.20
C ALA A 5 16.32 -13.79 52.79
N ASN A 6 16.23 -14.75 51.87
CA ASN A 6 16.40 -14.49 50.45
C ASN A 6 15.20 -13.67 49.98
N THR A 7 15.40 -12.36 49.83
CA THR A 7 14.49 -11.48 49.11
C THR A 7 14.54 -11.90 47.64
N GLU A 8 13.56 -12.70 47.21
CA GLU A 8 13.29 -12.95 45.80
C GLU A 8 13.02 -11.60 45.14
N ASN A 9 14.03 -11.10 44.44
CA ASN A 9 13.94 -9.95 43.58
C ASN A 9 13.11 -10.39 42.38
N THR A 10 11.78 -10.36 42.51
CA THR A 10 10.84 -10.50 41.41
C THR A 10 11.12 -9.31 40.49
N GLN A 11 12.11 -9.46 39.61
CA GLN A 11 12.29 -8.62 38.45
C GLN A 11 10.99 -8.74 37.68
N ASP A 12 10.13 -7.75 37.89
CA ASP A 12 8.96 -7.49 37.09
C ASP A 12 9.47 -7.44 35.65
N ASN A 13 9.29 -8.55 34.95
CA ASN A 13 9.46 -8.67 33.50
C ASN A 13 8.32 -7.87 32.85
N SER A 14 8.11 -6.63 33.30
CA SER A 14 7.31 -5.62 32.65
C SER A 14 7.91 -5.53 31.26
N SER A 15 7.20 -6.11 30.30
CA SER A 15 7.62 -6.29 28.93
C SER A 15 8.09 -4.95 28.42
N THR A 16 9.40 -4.72 28.42
CA THR A 16 10.04 -3.51 27.95
C THR A 16 9.87 -3.53 26.45
N HIS A 17 8.73 -3.02 26.00
CA HIS A 17 8.55 -2.67 24.60
C HIS A 17 9.71 -1.72 24.28
N PRO A 18 10.62 -2.11 23.38
CA PRO A 18 11.78 -1.29 23.07
C PRO A 18 11.26 0.10 22.67
N GLU A 19 11.82 1.14 23.29
CA GLU A 19 11.37 2.51 23.06
C GLU A 19 11.30 2.83 21.57
N PRO A 20 10.30 3.61 21.12
CA PRO A 20 10.18 4.02 19.72
C PRO A 20 11.48 4.69 19.27
N ARG A 21 12.14 4.11 18.26
CA ARG A 21 13.35 4.71 17.68
C ARG A 21 12.97 5.45 16.40
N PRO A 22 12.99 6.79 16.38
CA PRO A 22 12.68 7.56 15.18
C PRO A 22 13.67 7.22 14.07
N GLY A 23 13.18 6.97 12.86
CA GLY A 23 14.01 6.69 11.69
C GLY A 23 14.73 7.93 11.16
N SER A 24 15.81 7.75 10.41
CA SER A 24 16.53 8.88 9.79
C SER A 24 15.73 9.53 8.64
N TRP A 25 16.02 10.80 8.34
CA TRP A 25 15.44 11.49 7.17
C TRP A 25 15.70 10.73 5.85
N LYS A 26 16.87 10.12 5.71
CA LYS A 26 17.18 9.26 4.56
C LYS A 26 16.23 8.06 4.47
N ALA A 27 15.95 7.39 5.59
CA ALA A 27 15.01 6.28 5.61
C ALA A 27 13.58 6.75 5.29
N ALA A 28 13.17 7.91 5.81
CA ALA A 28 11.86 8.50 5.53
C ALA A 28 11.69 8.83 4.04
N PHE A 29 12.70 9.46 3.43
CA PHE A 29 12.71 9.72 1.99
C PHE A 29 12.63 8.44 1.16
N LEU A 30 13.47 7.43 1.49
CA LEU A 30 13.45 6.13 0.80
C LEU A 30 12.13 5.38 0.96
N ALA A 31 11.44 5.54 2.09
CA ALA A 31 10.13 4.94 2.32
C ALA A 31 9.03 5.63 1.49
N GLY A 32 9.11 6.95 1.35
CA GLY A 32 8.16 7.73 0.57
C GLY A 32 8.39 7.67 -0.96
N LEU A 33 9.62 7.39 -1.39
CA LEU A 33 10.04 7.40 -2.79
C LEU A 33 9.17 6.55 -3.75
N PRO A 34 8.79 5.29 -3.46
CA PRO A 34 8.05 4.50 -4.42
C PRO A 34 6.63 5.05 -4.64
N HIS A 35 6.04 5.72 -3.64
CA HIS A 35 4.71 6.32 -3.74
C HIS A 35 4.69 7.55 -4.65
N ILE A 36 5.67 8.45 -4.54
CA ILE A 36 5.74 9.61 -5.42
C ILE A 36 6.11 9.19 -6.84
N LEU A 37 7.00 8.20 -6.99
CA LEU A 37 7.34 7.67 -8.32
C LEU A 37 6.12 7.07 -9.00
N MET A 38 5.30 6.31 -8.27
CA MET A 38 4.05 5.77 -8.79
C MET A 38 3.03 6.87 -9.13
N GLY A 39 2.84 7.83 -8.22
CA GLY A 39 1.93 8.96 -8.46
C GLY A 39 2.34 9.80 -9.67
N LEU A 40 3.64 10.07 -9.84
CA LEU A 40 4.18 10.75 -11.02
C LEU A 40 4.05 9.90 -12.28
N LEU A 41 4.30 8.60 -12.20
CA LEU A 41 4.19 7.69 -13.33
C LEU A 41 2.78 7.68 -13.93
N ILE A 42 1.78 7.38 -13.10
CA ILE A 42 0.39 7.39 -13.53
C ILE A 42 -0.05 8.80 -13.90
N GLY A 43 0.28 9.77 -13.05
CA GLY A 43 -0.14 11.15 -13.21
C GLY A 43 0.33 11.79 -14.50
N ILE A 44 1.63 11.72 -14.77
CA ILE A 44 2.22 12.24 -16.01
C ILE A 44 1.73 11.43 -17.21
N GLY A 45 1.60 10.10 -17.08
CA GLY A 45 1.05 9.26 -18.15
C GLY A 45 -0.33 9.75 -18.60
N LYS A 46 -1.24 9.95 -17.65
CA LYS A 46 -2.60 10.44 -17.87
C LYS A 46 -2.66 11.89 -18.37
N LEU A 47 -1.76 12.75 -17.91
CA LEU A 47 -1.67 14.12 -18.43
C LEU A 47 -1.14 14.14 -19.88
N LEU A 48 -0.21 13.25 -20.24
CA LEU A 48 0.39 13.20 -21.57
C LEU A 48 -0.50 12.52 -22.63
N THR A 49 -1.37 11.57 -22.26
CA THR A 49 -2.33 10.93 -23.19
C THR A 49 -3.27 11.97 -23.81
N THR A 50 -3.59 13.04 -23.07
CA THR A 50 -4.41 14.14 -23.61
C THR A 50 -3.67 15.05 -24.59
N ALA A 51 -2.33 15.09 -24.53
CA ALA A 51 -1.51 16.00 -25.32
C ALA A 51 -0.84 15.34 -26.53
N THR A 52 -0.59 14.03 -26.46
CA THR A 52 0.15 13.28 -27.49
C THR A 52 -0.41 11.86 -27.62
N THR A 53 -0.42 11.31 -28.83
CA THR A 53 -0.61 9.88 -29.05
C THR A 53 0.58 9.15 -28.41
N SER A 54 0.40 8.77 -27.15
CA SER A 54 1.37 7.98 -26.39
C SER A 54 1.78 6.77 -27.24
N SER A 55 3.05 6.71 -27.63
CA SER A 55 3.58 5.54 -28.30
C SER A 55 3.71 4.41 -27.29
N GLN A 56 3.23 3.22 -27.63
CA GLN A 56 3.38 1.99 -26.83
C GLN A 56 4.83 1.79 -26.35
N THR A 57 5.80 2.19 -27.16
CA THR A 57 7.23 2.19 -26.84
C THR A 57 7.58 2.97 -25.58
N MET A 58 6.99 4.15 -25.37
CA MET A 58 7.26 4.97 -24.18
C MET A 58 6.78 4.27 -22.92
N SER A 59 5.57 3.69 -22.95
CA SER A 59 5.02 2.93 -21.82
C SER A 59 5.90 1.73 -21.46
N ILE A 60 6.44 1.02 -22.47
CA ILE A 60 7.37 -0.10 -22.26
C ILE A 60 8.67 0.38 -21.61
N ILE A 61 9.29 1.44 -22.13
CA ILE A 61 10.54 1.99 -21.58
C ILE A 61 10.37 2.36 -20.10
N VAL A 62 9.27 3.05 -19.80
CA VAL A 62 8.98 3.48 -18.43
C VAL A 62 8.70 2.29 -17.51
N GLY A 63 7.92 1.30 -17.97
CA GLY A 63 7.66 0.06 -17.21
C GLY A 63 8.95 -0.72 -16.90
N VAL A 64 9.81 -0.92 -17.89
CA VAL A 64 11.11 -1.59 -17.72
C VAL A 64 12.01 -0.80 -16.77
N SER A 65 12.04 0.53 -16.88
CA SER A 65 12.85 1.39 -16.00
C SER A 65 12.39 1.31 -14.54
N LEU A 66 11.07 1.34 -14.30
CA LEU A 66 10.51 1.17 -12.96
C LEU A 66 10.84 -0.21 -12.39
N MET A 67 10.71 -1.27 -13.21
CA MET A 67 11.04 -2.63 -12.80
C MET A 67 12.52 -2.75 -12.40
N GLY A 68 13.43 -2.19 -13.20
CA GLY A 68 14.86 -2.16 -12.89
C GLY A 68 15.13 -1.42 -11.58
N LEU A 69 14.49 -0.27 -11.36
CA LEU A 69 14.62 0.49 -10.12
C LEU A 69 14.14 -0.31 -8.90
N VAL A 70 12.95 -0.90 -8.97
CA VAL A 70 12.39 -1.73 -7.89
C VAL A 70 13.33 -2.90 -7.57
N ALA A 71 13.85 -3.59 -8.59
CA ALA A 71 14.80 -4.69 -8.40
C ALA A 71 16.09 -4.25 -7.70
N VAL A 72 16.69 -3.13 -8.15
CA VAL A 72 17.91 -2.56 -7.53
C VAL A 72 17.68 -2.19 -6.07
N VAL A 73 16.55 -1.54 -5.77
CA VAL A 73 16.22 -1.11 -4.41
C VAL A 73 15.95 -2.30 -3.49
N LEU A 74 15.21 -3.31 -3.95
CA LEU A 74 14.95 -4.52 -3.18
C LEU A 74 16.23 -5.35 -2.96
N PHE A 75 17.10 -5.45 -3.96
CA PHE A 75 18.41 -6.10 -3.81
C PHE A 75 19.28 -5.36 -2.80
N PHE A 76 19.32 -4.03 -2.87
CA PHE A 76 20.03 -3.20 -1.89
C PHE A 76 19.46 -3.35 -0.48
N ALA A 77 18.14 -3.42 -0.34
CA ALA A 77 17.46 -3.66 0.93
C ALA A 77 17.81 -5.05 1.51
N TRP A 78 17.82 -6.08 0.66
CA TRP A 78 18.21 -7.44 1.04
C TRP A 78 19.65 -7.49 1.58
N ARG A 79 20.59 -6.86 0.87
CA ARG A 79 22.01 -6.74 1.31
C ARG A 79 22.17 -6.02 2.65
N ARG A 80 21.19 -5.21 3.06
CA ARG A 80 21.18 -4.47 4.33
C ARG A 80 20.26 -5.08 5.40
N GLY A 81 19.81 -6.32 5.21
CA GLY A 81 18.97 -7.01 6.20
C GLY A 81 17.55 -6.45 6.32
N TRP A 82 16.96 -5.97 5.21
CA TRP A 82 15.58 -5.49 5.15
C TRP A 82 15.28 -4.34 6.13
N PRO A 83 15.90 -3.16 5.93
CA PRO A 83 15.63 -1.98 6.76
C PRO A 83 14.15 -1.57 6.69
N LEU A 84 13.66 -0.86 7.71
CA LEU A 84 12.24 -0.47 7.81
C LEU A 84 11.67 0.15 6.52
N TRP A 85 12.40 1.07 5.89
CA TRP A 85 11.95 1.78 4.69
C TRP A 85 11.70 0.85 3.50
N SER A 86 12.33 -0.33 3.44
CA SER A 86 12.15 -1.25 2.31
C SER A 86 10.78 -1.93 2.32
N ALA A 87 10.05 -1.86 3.43
CA ALA A 87 8.71 -2.42 3.52
C ALA A 87 7.71 -1.67 2.62
N SER A 88 7.88 -0.37 2.39
CA SER A 88 7.02 0.37 1.45
C SER A 88 7.24 -0.03 -0.01
N TRP A 89 8.39 -0.64 -0.33
CA TRP A 89 8.71 -1.18 -1.66
C TRP A 89 8.14 -2.58 -1.90
N TYR A 90 7.71 -3.28 -0.85
CA TYR A 90 7.24 -4.66 -0.95
C TYR A 90 6.04 -4.79 -1.91
N GLY A 91 5.03 -3.94 -1.74
CA GLY A 91 3.84 -3.94 -2.59
C GLY A 91 4.18 -3.72 -4.06
N TYR A 92 5.00 -2.69 -4.35
CA TYR A 92 5.50 -2.43 -5.70
C TYR A 92 6.30 -3.60 -6.26
N GLY A 93 7.15 -4.24 -5.47
CA GLY A 93 7.88 -5.45 -5.86
C GLY A 93 6.96 -6.59 -6.30
N THR A 94 5.94 -6.89 -5.49
CA THR A 94 4.96 -7.93 -5.85
C THR A 94 4.12 -7.57 -7.07
N TRP A 95 3.76 -6.29 -7.23
CA TRP A 95 3.03 -5.80 -8.38
C TRP A 95 3.89 -5.87 -9.66
N THR A 96 5.15 -5.45 -9.61
CA THR A 96 6.08 -5.58 -10.73
C THR A 96 6.30 -7.04 -11.12
N ALA A 97 6.40 -7.95 -10.14
CA ALA A 97 6.49 -9.38 -10.40
C ALA A 97 5.22 -9.90 -11.11
N MET A 98 4.03 -9.46 -10.69
CA MET A 98 2.77 -9.78 -11.36
C MET A 98 2.77 -9.30 -12.81
N VAL A 99 3.15 -8.04 -13.06
CA VAL A 99 3.25 -7.48 -14.43
C VAL A 99 4.21 -8.27 -15.30
N LEU A 100 5.37 -8.67 -14.75
CA LEU A 100 6.34 -9.48 -15.49
C LEU A 100 5.79 -10.86 -15.85
N ILE A 101 5.09 -11.52 -14.92
CA ILE A 101 4.47 -12.82 -15.18
C ILE A 101 3.34 -12.68 -16.21
N SER A 102 2.49 -11.64 -16.11
CA SER A 102 1.49 -11.32 -17.12
C SER A 102 2.10 -11.13 -18.50
N PHE A 103 3.24 -10.42 -18.57
CA PHE A 103 3.97 -10.24 -19.83
C PHE A 103 4.44 -11.59 -20.40
N VAL A 104 5.02 -12.47 -19.58
CA VAL A 104 5.44 -13.81 -20.02
C VAL A 104 4.25 -14.65 -20.50
N ILE A 105 3.12 -14.61 -19.80
CA ILE A 105 1.87 -15.32 -20.21
C ILE A 105 1.42 -14.84 -21.59
N SER A 106 1.42 -13.52 -21.82
CA SER A 106 1.08 -12.94 -23.13
C SER A 106 2.07 -13.33 -24.23
N GLN A 107 3.38 -13.37 -23.94
CA GLN A 107 4.39 -13.84 -24.92
C GLN A 107 4.27 -15.34 -25.26
N LEU A 108 3.60 -16.12 -24.40
CA LEU A 108 3.32 -17.52 -24.64
C LEU A 108 1.93 -17.75 -25.27
N GLU A 109 1.20 -16.68 -25.61
CA GLU A 109 -0.17 -16.73 -26.16
C GLU A 109 -1.14 -17.51 -25.24
N LEU A 110 -0.93 -17.39 -23.92
CA LEU A 110 -1.73 -18.04 -22.88
C LEU A 110 -2.77 -17.09 -22.24
N ASP A 111 -2.86 -15.85 -22.72
CA ASP A 111 -3.70 -14.79 -22.14
C ASP A 111 -5.20 -14.98 -22.41
N GLU A 112 -5.58 -15.75 -23.43
CA GLU A 112 -6.98 -16.10 -23.69
C GLU A 112 -7.56 -17.10 -22.67
N ASP A 113 -6.72 -17.90 -21.99
CA ASP A 113 -7.19 -18.84 -20.97
C ASP A 113 -7.30 -18.15 -19.61
N TRP A 114 -8.56 -17.90 -19.20
CA TRP A 114 -8.92 -17.30 -17.93
C TRP A 114 -8.20 -17.95 -16.73
N ARG A 115 -7.89 -19.25 -16.79
CA ARG A 115 -7.24 -19.97 -15.68
C ARG A 115 -5.91 -19.34 -15.28
N TYR A 116 -5.10 -18.87 -16.24
CA TYR A 116 -3.83 -18.24 -15.92
C TYR A 116 -4.01 -16.87 -15.28
N SER A 117 -4.96 -16.07 -15.78
CA SER A 117 -5.30 -14.76 -15.20
C SER A 117 -5.82 -14.88 -13.77
N TYR A 118 -6.72 -15.83 -13.51
CA TYR A 118 -7.22 -16.09 -12.15
C TYR A 118 -6.15 -16.67 -11.24
N ALA A 119 -5.35 -17.63 -11.71
CA ALA A 119 -4.26 -18.21 -10.93
C ALA A 119 -3.21 -17.15 -10.56
N LEU A 120 -2.87 -16.26 -11.49
CA LEU A 120 -1.96 -15.15 -11.26
C LEU A 120 -2.53 -14.16 -10.23
N PHE A 121 -3.79 -13.76 -10.39
CA PHE A 121 -4.44 -12.83 -9.47
C PHE A 121 -4.57 -13.39 -8.06
N LEU A 122 -5.06 -14.63 -7.92
CA LEU A 122 -5.16 -15.32 -6.63
C LEU A 122 -3.78 -15.58 -6.01
N GLY A 123 -2.80 -15.97 -6.83
CA GLY A 123 -1.41 -16.14 -6.41
C GLY A 123 -0.80 -14.84 -5.90
N TRP A 124 -1.06 -13.73 -6.58
CA TRP A 124 -0.62 -12.39 -6.16
C TRP A 124 -1.27 -11.95 -4.85
N ILE A 125 -2.59 -12.13 -4.70
CA ILE A 125 -3.29 -11.89 -3.42
C ILE A 125 -2.67 -12.73 -2.29
N GLY A 126 -2.49 -14.03 -2.54
CA GLY A 126 -1.86 -14.94 -1.58
C GLY A 126 -0.47 -14.49 -1.18
N LEU A 127 0.36 -14.09 -2.14
CA LEU A 127 1.69 -13.54 -1.91
C LEU A 127 1.64 -12.29 -1.04
N CYS A 128 0.77 -11.33 -1.35
CA CYS A 128 0.60 -10.11 -0.57
C CYS A 128 0.17 -10.39 0.86
N ILE A 129 -0.79 -11.30 1.07
CA ILE A 129 -1.27 -11.70 2.40
C ILE A 129 -0.15 -12.37 3.21
N ILE A 130 0.53 -13.35 2.62
CA ILE A 130 1.62 -14.09 3.30
C ILE A 130 2.76 -13.14 3.65
N GLY A 131 3.21 -12.30 2.71
CA GLY A 131 4.27 -11.34 2.97
C GLY A 131 3.88 -10.26 3.97
N TYR A 132 2.62 -9.81 3.97
CA TYR A 132 2.10 -8.92 4.99
C TYR A 132 2.20 -9.55 6.39
N PHE A 133 1.69 -10.78 6.58
CA PHE A 133 1.77 -11.46 7.87
C PHE A 133 3.21 -11.74 8.28
N TYR A 134 4.07 -12.10 7.32
CA TYR A 134 5.51 -12.25 7.57
C TYR A 134 6.13 -10.94 8.08
N LEU A 135 5.88 -9.80 7.41
CA LEU A 135 6.36 -8.49 7.87
C LEU A 135 5.78 -8.11 9.22
N PHE A 136 4.48 -8.37 9.45
CA PHE A 136 3.80 -8.08 10.71
C PHE A 136 4.38 -8.88 11.88
N SER A 137 4.78 -10.13 11.64
CA SER A 137 5.44 -10.98 12.64
C SER A 137 6.81 -10.45 13.07
N LYS A 138 7.49 -9.69 12.19
CA LYS A 138 8.82 -9.13 12.43
C LYS A 138 8.73 -7.74 13.04
N ASP A 139 7.91 -6.88 12.48
CA ASP A 139 7.77 -5.48 12.86
C ASP A 139 6.43 -4.92 12.35
N ARG A 140 5.58 -4.45 13.26
CA ARG A 140 4.27 -3.89 12.91
C ARG A 140 4.37 -2.64 12.04
N LEU A 141 5.45 -1.86 12.19
CA LEU A 141 5.66 -0.66 11.41
C LEU A 141 6.01 -1.01 9.95
N LYS A 142 6.76 -2.10 9.73
CA LYS A 142 6.99 -2.64 8.37
C LYS A 142 5.69 -3.05 7.71
N ALA A 143 4.83 -3.79 8.43
CA ALA A 143 3.54 -4.20 7.90
C ALA A 143 2.64 -3.00 7.53
N LEU A 144 2.62 -1.97 8.37
CA LEU A 144 1.88 -0.74 8.09
C LEU A 144 2.38 -0.04 6.82
N LEU A 145 3.70 0.06 6.64
CA LEU A 145 4.31 0.63 5.43
C LEU A 145 4.04 -0.21 4.19
N ALA A 146 4.01 -1.54 4.31
CA ALA A 146 3.69 -2.42 3.19
C ALA A 146 2.24 -2.26 2.72
N VAL A 147 1.29 -2.04 3.64
CA VAL A 147 -0.12 -1.79 3.30
C VAL A 147 -0.34 -0.39 2.72
N ALA A 148 0.51 0.58 3.05
CA ALA A 148 0.40 1.94 2.50
C ALA A 148 0.44 1.98 0.96
N PHE A 149 1.03 0.98 0.30
CA PHE A 149 0.98 0.80 -1.15
C PHE A 149 -0.43 0.56 -1.70
N LEU A 150 -1.28 -0.15 -0.96
CA LEU A 150 -2.60 -0.53 -1.44
C LEU A 150 -3.51 0.68 -1.66
N PHE A 151 -3.29 1.79 -0.96
CA PHE A 151 -4.15 2.98 -1.10
C PHE A 151 -4.05 3.66 -2.46
N PRO A 152 -2.87 4.10 -2.94
CA PRO A 152 -2.77 4.66 -4.27
C PRO A 152 -3.18 3.64 -5.35
N MET A 153 -2.81 2.35 -5.18
CA MET A 153 -3.13 1.33 -6.18
C MET A 153 -4.64 1.08 -6.30
N LEU A 154 -5.31 0.78 -5.18
CA LEU A 154 -6.76 0.61 -5.16
C LEU A 154 -7.45 1.87 -5.67
N GLY A 155 -6.98 3.05 -5.25
CA GLY A 155 -7.55 4.32 -5.67
C GLY A 155 -7.58 4.51 -7.19
N ILE A 156 -6.50 4.16 -7.88
CA ILE A 156 -6.41 4.28 -9.34
C ILE A 156 -7.42 3.38 -10.06
N MET A 157 -7.69 2.17 -9.55
CA MET A 157 -8.68 1.28 -10.17
C MET A 157 -10.10 1.87 -10.14
N PHE A 158 -10.41 2.76 -9.21
CA PHE A 158 -11.71 3.46 -9.16
C PHE A 158 -11.75 4.73 -10.03
N LEU A 159 -10.62 5.15 -10.59
CA LEU A 159 -10.54 6.35 -11.43
C LEU A 159 -10.71 6.05 -12.92
N GLU A 160 -10.95 4.79 -13.32
CA GLU A 160 -11.04 4.38 -14.73
C GLU A 160 -12.08 5.18 -15.55
N PHE A 161 -13.13 5.70 -14.91
CA PHE A 161 -14.19 6.48 -15.56
C PHE A 161 -14.07 8.00 -15.38
N VAL A 162 -12.96 8.45 -14.79
CA VAL A 162 -12.68 9.87 -14.53
C VAL A 162 -11.85 10.43 -15.68
N PRO A 163 -12.11 11.66 -16.16
CA PRO A 163 -11.31 12.28 -17.19
C PRO A 163 -9.81 12.26 -16.88
N ASP A 164 -9.03 11.86 -17.89
CA ASP A 164 -7.56 11.70 -17.80
C ASP A 164 -6.83 12.86 -17.08
N PRO A 165 -7.12 14.16 -17.31
CA PRO A 165 -6.43 15.24 -16.59
C PRO A 165 -6.72 15.24 -15.09
N ILE A 166 -7.96 14.95 -14.70
CA ILE A 166 -8.39 14.93 -13.30
C ILE A 166 -7.77 13.71 -12.62
N GLU A 167 -7.84 12.53 -13.25
CA GLU A 167 -7.18 11.32 -12.78
C GLU A 167 -5.67 11.56 -12.61
N GLY A 168 -5.04 12.23 -13.57
CA GLY A 168 -3.61 12.51 -13.53
C GLY A 168 -3.18 13.36 -12.34
N TRP A 169 -3.88 14.49 -12.09
CA TRP A 169 -3.62 15.33 -10.92
C TRP A 169 -3.91 14.63 -9.61
N LEU A 170 -4.98 13.83 -9.54
CA LEU A 170 -5.30 13.03 -8.37
C LEU A 170 -4.21 12.00 -8.08
N ALA A 171 -3.71 11.28 -9.08
CA ALA A 171 -2.65 10.30 -8.91
C ALA A 171 -1.38 10.94 -8.33
N ILE A 172 -0.98 12.14 -8.80
CA ILE A 172 0.16 12.89 -8.26
C ILE A 172 -0.11 13.30 -6.80
N GLY A 173 -1.29 13.87 -6.52
CA GLY A 173 -1.67 14.31 -5.18
C GLY A 173 -1.71 13.17 -4.16
N LEU A 174 -2.32 12.04 -4.53
CA LEU A 174 -2.39 10.82 -3.72
C LEU A 174 -1.00 10.21 -3.50
N GLY A 175 -0.16 10.19 -4.54
CA GLY A 175 1.24 9.78 -4.45
C GLY A 175 2.03 10.61 -3.46
N LEU A 176 1.95 11.94 -3.57
CA LEU A 176 2.61 12.89 -2.66
C LEU A 176 2.13 12.74 -1.22
N LEU A 177 0.81 12.67 -1.00
CA LEU A 177 0.25 12.52 0.33
C LEU A 177 0.70 11.19 0.97
N THR A 178 0.72 10.10 0.20
CA THR A 178 1.20 8.80 0.67
C THR A 178 2.71 8.83 0.95
N THR A 179 3.51 9.53 0.14
CA THR A 179 4.94 9.76 0.37
C THR A 179 5.19 10.47 1.70
N LEU A 180 4.48 11.58 1.96
CA LEU A 180 4.60 12.32 3.21
C LEU A 180 4.19 11.46 4.41
N THR A 181 3.13 10.66 4.25
CA THR A 181 2.64 9.76 5.29
C THR A 181 3.64 8.65 5.61
N ALA A 182 4.17 7.96 4.59
CA ALA A 182 5.21 6.94 4.77
C ALA A 182 6.47 7.53 5.43
N GLY A 183 6.88 8.74 5.01
CA GLY A 183 7.97 9.47 5.63
C GLY A 183 7.72 9.78 7.10
N ALA A 184 6.53 10.29 7.44
CA ALA A 184 6.14 10.59 8.81
C ALA A 184 6.10 9.33 9.69
N ILE A 185 5.53 8.22 9.19
CA ILE A 185 5.50 6.92 9.88
C ILE A 185 6.93 6.48 10.25
N VAL A 186 7.88 6.57 9.31
CA VAL A 186 9.29 6.23 9.57
C VAL A 186 9.95 7.20 10.54
N ARG A 187 9.69 8.51 10.41
CA ARG A 187 10.30 9.53 11.29
C ARG A 187 9.83 9.42 12.73
N LEU A 188 8.54 9.12 12.93
CA LEU A 188 7.97 9.01 14.28
C LEU A 188 8.33 7.68 14.92
N GLY A 189 8.43 6.60 14.15
CA GLY A 189 8.81 5.28 14.66
C GLY A 189 7.81 4.66 15.63
N ASP A 190 6.66 5.30 15.85
CA ASP A 190 5.61 4.87 16.76
C ASP A 190 4.45 4.27 15.97
N PHE A 191 4.08 3.03 16.34
CA PHE A 191 3.05 2.29 15.63
C PHE A 191 1.64 2.90 15.81
N PRO A 192 1.15 3.21 17.02
CA PRO A 192 -0.13 3.87 17.22
C PRO A 192 -0.29 5.19 16.43
N ILE A 193 0.73 6.05 16.45
CA ILE A 193 0.68 7.31 15.70
C ILE A 193 0.71 7.04 14.20
N GLY A 194 1.59 6.15 13.73
CA GLY A 194 1.64 5.77 12.32
C GLY A 194 0.31 5.20 11.81
N LEU A 195 -0.35 4.37 12.62
CA LEU A 195 -1.67 3.81 12.32
C LEU A 195 -2.72 4.91 12.16
N ARG A 196 -2.77 5.87 13.09
CA ARG A 196 -3.71 7.00 13.02
C ARG A 196 -3.46 7.85 11.78
N LEU A 197 -2.19 8.10 11.45
CA LEU A 197 -1.81 8.83 10.23
C LEU A 197 -2.28 8.08 8.97
N ALA A 198 -2.00 6.77 8.89
CA ALA A 198 -2.42 5.96 7.75
C ALA A 198 -3.95 5.93 7.58
N LEU A 199 -4.70 5.78 8.68
CA LEU A 199 -6.16 5.82 8.66
C LEU A 199 -6.71 7.19 8.27
N GLY A 200 -6.15 8.27 8.82
CA GLY A 200 -6.58 9.64 8.49
C GLY A 200 -6.33 10.00 7.04
N VAL A 201 -5.16 9.65 6.51
CA VAL A 201 -4.80 9.87 5.10
C VAL A 201 -5.65 8.98 4.18
N ASN A 202 -5.90 7.74 4.57
CA ASN A 202 -6.80 6.87 3.81
C ASN A 202 -8.22 7.45 3.76
N LEU A 203 -8.75 7.98 4.86
CA LEU A 203 -10.06 8.63 4.88
C LEU A 203 -10.11 9.82 3.91
N VAL A 204 -9.08 10.68 3.92
CA VAL A 204 -8.98 11.81 2.99
C VAL A 204 -8.93 11.34 1.53
N ASN A 205 -8.15 10.29 1.26
CA ASN A 205 -8.06 9.69 -0.07
C ASN A 205 -9.41 9.09 -0.50
N GLY A 206 -10.06 8.30 0.35
CA GLY A 206 -11.35 7.67 0.09
C GLY A 206 -12.45 8.70 -0.14
N LEU A 207 -12.48 9.78 0.64
CA LEU A 207 -13.41 10.91 0.42
C LEU A 207 -13.19 11.57 -0.93
N SER A 208 -11.93 11.85 -1.27
CA SER A 208 -11.57 12.49 -2.54
C SER A 208 -11.94 11.61 -3.73
N LEU A 209 -11.63 10.31 -3.65
CA LEU A 209 -11.90 9.33 -4.70
C LEU A 209 -13.39 9.06 -4.86
N ALA A 210 -14.14 8.89 -3.76
CA ALA A 210 -15.60 8.73 -3.82
C ALA A 210 -16.28 9.98 -4.40
N TYR A 211 -15.80 11.17 -4.05
CA TYR A 211 -16.33 12.42 -4.61
C TYR A 211 -16.07 12.51 -6.12
N VAL A 212 -14.84 12.28 -6.55
CA VAL A 212 -14.48 12.38 -7.96
C VAL A 212 -15.17 11.27 -8.77
N GLY A 213 -15.16 10.03 -8.28
CA GLY A 213 -15.82 8.91 -8.93
C GLY A 213 -17.32 9.13 -9.10
N GLU A 214 -18.00 9.74 -8.13
CA GLU A 214 -19.45 9.97 -8.24
C GLU A 214 -19.82 11.19 -9.08
N TYR A 215 -19.11 12.32 -8.90
CA TYR A 215 -19.51 13.62 -9.47
C TYR A 215 -18.73 14.02 -10.72
N GLN A 216 -17.64 13.32 -11.06
CA GLN A 216 -16.78 13.63 -12.21
C GLN A 216 -16.62 12.44 -13.16
N ALA A 217 -17.30 11.30 -12.92
CA ALA A 217 -17.34 10.21 -13.88
C ALA A 217 -18.14 10.62 -15.11
N SER A 218 -17.44 10.96 -16.20
CA SER A 218 -18.04 11.36 -17.47
C SER A 218 -17.81 10.36 -18.59
N ASP A 219 -16.86 9.45 -18.44
CA ASP A 219 -16.41 8.55 -19.51
C ASP A 219 -17.10 7.19 -19.40
N LEU A 220 -18.42 7.22 -19.27
CA LEU A 220 -19.24 6.02 -19.17
C LEU A 220 -19.54 5.44 -20.56
N PRO A 221 -19.69 4.10 -20.67
CA PRO A 221 -20.12 3.47 -21.90
C PRO A 221 -21.40 4.10 -22.49
N PRO A 222 -21.53 4.22 -23.82
CA PRO A 222 -22.71 4.78 -24.45
C PRO A 222 -24.00 4.11 -23.97
N GLY A 223 -25.00 4.92 -23.61
CA GLY A 223 -26.30 4.46 -23.11
C GLY A 223 -26.40 4.34 -21.59
N ILE A 224 -25.30 4.54 -20.85
CA ILE A 224 -25.33 4.65 -19.39
C ILE A 224 -25.44 6.12 -19.00
N HIS A 225 -26.60 6.52 -18.48
CA HIS A 225 -26.78 7.83 -17.87
C HIS A 225 -26.55 7.71 -16.37
N HIS A 226 -25.44 8.25 -15.89
CA HIS A 226 -25.19 8.37 -14.45
C HIS A 226 -25.71 9.71 -13.95
N THR A 227 -26.61 9.67 -12.98
CA THR A 227 -27.05 10.86 -12.26
C THR A 227 -26.38 10.82 -10.89
N PRO A 228 -25.50 11.78 -10.56
CA PRO A 228 -24.81 11.77 -9.29
C PRO A 228 -25.81 11.79 -8.13
N THR A 229 -25.66 10.86 -7.19
CA THR A 229 -26.45 10.80 -5.96
C THR A 229 -25.57 10.72 -4.73
N PHE A 230 -26.06 11.30 -3.63
CA PHE A 230 -25.38 11.17 -2.35
C PHE A 230 -25.29 9.71 -1.87
N SER A 231 -26.27 8.86 -2.23
CA SER A 231 -26.26 7.43 -1.88
C SER A 231 -25.04 6.71 -2.46
N ASN A 232 -24.83 6.83 -3.77
CA ASN A 232 -23.69 6.21 -4.46
C ASN A 232 -22.35 6.72 -3.90
N PHE A 233 -22.24 8.03 -3.62
CA PHE A 233 -21.07 8.59 -2.94
C PHE A 233 -20.81 7.90 -1.59
N THR A 234 -21.84 7.73 -0.77
CA THR A 234 -21.70 7.04 0.52
C THR A 234 -21.38 5.55 0.39
N GLU A 235 -21.87 4.88 -0.65
CA GLU A 235 -21.56 3.48 -0.95
C GLU A 235 -20.09 3.31 -1.35
N LEU A 236 -19.58 4.15 -2.27
CA LEU A 236 -18.17 4.18 -2.64
C LEU A 236 -17.29 4.48 -1.43
N LEU A 237 -17.64 5.50 -0.64
CA LEU A 237 -16.90 5.82 0.58
C LEU A 237 -16.90 4.65 1.57
N THR A 238 -18.04 3.98 1.75
CA THR A 238 -18.17 2.82 2.64
C THR A 238 -17.27 1.68 2.17
N LEU A 239 -17.22 1.40 0.87
CA LEU A 239 -16.31 0.40 0.30
C LEU A 239 -14.85 0.72 0.63
N TYR A 240 -14.43 1.98 0.45
CA TYR A 240 -13.08 2.41 0.84
C TYR A 240 -12.80 2.23 2.33
N LEU A 241 -13.75 2.61 3.18
CA LEU A 241 -13.61 2.44 4.63
C LEU A 241 -13.51 0.97 5.00
N VAL A 242 -14.33 0.09 4.42
CA VAL A 242 -14.27 -1.36 4.67
C VAL A 242 -12.92 -1.91 4.23
N LEU A 243 -12.41 -1.52 3.07
CA LEU A 243 -11.08 -1.93 2.59
C LEU A 243 -9.98 -1.43 3.52
N ALA A 244 -10.02 -0.17 3.94
CA ALA A 244 -9.03 0.42 4.83
C ALA A 244 -9.04 -0.21 6.23
N PHE A 245 -10.23 -0.38 6.82
CA PHE A 245 -10.38 -1.06 8.10
C PHE A 245 -10.01 -2.53 8.00
N GLY A 246 -10.38 -3.22 6.92
CA GLY A 246 -10.03 -4.62 6.69
C GLY A 246 -8.52 -4.83 6.57
N LEU A 247 -7.85 -4.00 5.76
CA LEU A 247 -6.42 -4.12 5.47
C LEU A 247 -5.53 -3.63 6.62
N ILE A 248 -5.93 -2.54 7.30
CA ILE A 248 -5.12 -1.94 8.36
C ILE A 248 -5.59 -2.42 9.75
N GLY A 249 -6.89 -2.33 10.02
CA GLY A 249 -7.48 -2.62 11.33
C GLY A 249 -7.68 -4.10 11.59
N GLY A 250 -8.06 -4.88 10.58
CA GLY A 250 -8.34 -6.32 10.68
C GLY A 250 -7.20 -7.10 11.32
N PRO A 251 -5.96 -7.01 10.81
CA PRO A 251 -4.81 -7.70 11.39
C PRO A 251 -4.52 -7.30 12.84
N LEU A 252 -4.80 -6.05 13.21
CA LEU A 252 -4.62 -5.59 14.60
C LEU A 252 -5.64 -6.21 15.53
N LEU A 253 -6.91 -6.24 15.12
CA LEU A 253 -7.97 -6.88 15.89
C LEU A 253 -7.70 -8.38 16.04
N LEU A 254 -7.35 -9.07 14.94
CA LEU A 254 -6.97 -10.48 14.95
C LEU A 254 -5.79 -10.74 15.88
N SER A 255 -4.75 -9.91 15.85
CA SER A 255 -3.58 -10.07 16.73
C SER A 255 -3.92 -9.90 18.21
N ARG A 256 -4.86 -9.00 18.54
CA ARG A 256 -5.33 -8.79 19.92
C ARG A 256 -6.19 -9.94 20.40
N LEU A 257 -7.12 -10.41 19.55
CA LEU A 257 -7.95 -11.57 19.84
C LEU A 257 -7.09 -12.82 20.08
N TRP A 258 -6.13 -13.09 19.20
CA TRP A 258 -5.19 -14.21 19.34
C TRP A 258 -4.42 -14.17 20.66
N LYS A 259 -3.94 -12.99 21.07
CA LYS A 259 -3.25 -12.83 22.35
C LYS A 259 -4.17 -13.02 23.54
N SER A 260 -5.43 -12.61 23.45
CA SER A 260 -6.41 -12.80 24.51
C SER A 260 -6.75 -14.27 24.71
N LEU A 261 -6.86 -15.04 23.61
CA LEU A 261 -7.18 -16.47 23.64
C LEU A 261 -6.06 -17.33 24.23
N ASN A 262 -4.81 -16.90 24.10
CA ASN A 262 -3.63 -17.66 24.56
C ASN A 262 -3.09 -17.19 25.92
N ARG A 263 -3.82 -16.36 26.67
CA ARG A 263 -3.42 -16.03 28.06
C ARG A 263 -3.79 -17.22 28.96
N PRO A 264 -2.81 -17.84 29.65
CA PRO A 264 -3.14 -18.86 30.66
C PRO A 264 -4.00 -18.22 31.75
N SER A 265 -5.11 -18.88 32.07
CA SER A 265 -6.05 -18.51 33.15
C SER A 265 -5.46 -18.75 34.52
#